data_AF-A0A5C8VUE6-F1
#
_entry.id   AF-A0A5C8VUE6-F1
#
_cell.length_a   1.000
_cell.length_b   1.000
_cell.length_c   1.000
_cell.angle_alpha   90.00
_cell.angle_beta   90.00
_cell.angle_gamma   90.00
#
_symmetry.space_group_name_H-M   'P 1'
#
loop_
_entity.id
_entity.type
_entity.pdbx_description
1 polymer ?
#
loop_
_entity_poly.entity_id
_entity_poly.type
_entity_poly.pdbx_seq_one_letter_code
_entity_poly.pdbx_strand_id
1 'polypeptide(L)'
;MTPVNFSDATAIVALHTASIGGEVDEAESEAERAVWLAARLGQQLRATTARCGYELARCHEVFYDELHAKDDKAEADLRILEAVPVLKRAIEDLPEDEVADIWDEYGPPEDEDDGILNDH
;
A
#
# COMPACT_ATOMS: atom_id res chain seq x y z
N MET A 1 3.00 -22.17 -13.71
CA MET A 1 2.37 -21.10 -12.92
C MET A 1 3.46 -20.45 -12.10
N THR A 2 3.88 -19.25 -12.47
CA THR A 2 4.93 -18.50 -11.74
C THR A 2 4.31 -17.99 -10.44
N PRO A 3 4.93 -18.13 -9.26
CA PRO A 3 4.39 -17.55 -8.04
C PRO A 3 4.31 -16.03 -8.22
N VAL A 4 3.09 -15.47 -8.06
CA VAL A 4 2.88 -14.03 -8.09
C VAL A 4 3.57 -13.43 -6.87
N ASN A 5 4.45 -12.47 -7.10
CA ASN A 5 5.09 -11.74 -6.01
C ASN A 5 4.07 -10.78 -5.39
N PHE A 6 3.70 -11.02 -4.14
CA PHE A 6 2.66 -10.28 -3.42
C PHE A 6 3.06 -8.85 -3.04
N SER A 7 4.34 -8.49 -3.20
CA SER A 7 4.84 -7.14 -2.97
C SER A 7 5.09 -6.36 -4.27
N ASP A 8 4.63 -6.87 -5.42
CA ASP A 8 4.88 -6.29 -6.74
C ASP A 8 3.56 -5.85 -7.38
N ALA A 9 3.35 -4.52 -7.44
CA ALA A 9 2.16 -3.91 -8.03
C ALA A 9 1.96 -4.33 -9.50
N THR A 10 3.05 -4.47 -10.26
CA THR A 10 2.97 -4.89 -11.67
C THR A 10 2.53 -6.35 -11.77
N ALA A 11 3.02 -7.22 -10.89
CA ALA A 11 2.61 -8.63 -10.86
C ALA A 11 1.13 -8.79 -10.49
N ILE A 12 0.62 -7.97 -9.56
CA ILE A 12 -0.80 -7.97 -9.18
C ILE A 12 -1.69 -7.50 -10.34
N VAL A 13 -1.32 -6.41 -11.02
CA VAL A 13 -2.05 -5.94 -12.22
C VAL A 13 -2.01 -6.97 -13.34
N ALA A 14 -0.87 -7.65 -13.55
CA ALA A 14 -0.74 -8.71 -14.54
C ALA A 14 -1.64 -9.92 -14.19
N LEU A 15 -1.74 -10.31 -12.92
CA LEU A 15 -2.65 -11.36 -12.46
C LEU A 15 -4.12 -10.99 -12.73
N HIS A 16 -4.53 -9.76 -12.39
CA HIS A 16 -5.89 -9.27 -12.62
C HIS A 16 -6.25 -9.19 -14.12
N THR A 17 -5.31 -8.75 -14.96
CA THR A 17 -5.56 -8.66 -16.40
C THR A 17 -5.59 -10.02 -17.09
N ALA A 18 -4.75 -10.98 -16.66
CA ALA A 18 -4.76 -12.35 -17.17
C ALA A 18 -6.06 -13.08 -16.83
N SER A 19 -6.59 -12.87 -15.62
CA SER A 19 -7.83 -13.50 -15.15
C SER A 19 -9.08 -13.01 -15.89
N ILE A 20 -9.16 -11.74 -16.28
CA ILE A 20 -10.31 -11.26 -17.08
C ILE A 20 -10.36 -11.92 -18.48
N GLY A 21 -9.24 -12.45 -18.97
CA GLY A 21 -9.15 -13.12 -20.27
C GLY A 21 -9.27 -14.65 -20.24
N GLY A 22 -9.42 -15.27 -19.06
CA GLY A 22 -9.41 -16.73 -18.87
C GLY A 22 -10.80 -17.39 -18.90
N GLU A 23 -10.83 -18.72 -18.83
CA GLU A 23 -12.07 -19.48 -18.62
C GLU A 23 -12.60 -19.26 -17.19
N VAL A 24 -13.92 -19.13 -17.06
CA VAL A 24 -14.60 -18.40 -15.97
C VAL A 24 -14.26 -18.89 -14.56
N ASP A 25 -14.16 -20.20 -14.31
CA ASP A 25 -14.09 -20.73 -12.93
C ASP A 25 -12.74 -20.50 -12.23
N GLU A 26 -11.61 -20.72 -12.90
CA GLU A 26 -10.28 -20.45 -12.30
C GLU A 26 -9.94 -18.97 -12.34
N ALA A 27 -10.44 -18.27 -13.37
CA ALA A 27 -10.11 -16.88 -13.60
C ALA A 27 -10.85 -15.93 -12.62
N GLU A 28 -12.08 -16.24 -12.23
CA GLU A 28 -12.80 -15.49 -11.18
C GLU A 28 -12.04 -15.49 -9.85
N SER A 29 -11.52 -16.66 -9.43
CA SER A 29 -10.71 -16.81 -8.21
C SER A 29 -9.39 -16.03 -8.26
N GLU A 30 -8.71 -16.01 -9.41
CA GLU A 30 -7.48 -15.24 -9.59
C GLU A 30 -7.72 -13.73 -9.62
N ALA A 31 -8.83 -13.28 -10.21
CA ALA A 31 -9.22 -11.88 -10.22
C ALA A 31 -9.55 -11.40 -8.80
N GLU A 32 -10.34 -12.16 -8.04
CA GLU A 32 -10.64 -11.87 -6.63
C GLU A 32 -9.37 -11.84 -5.77
N ARG A 33 -8.45 -12.79 -6.00
CA ARG A 33 -7.16 -12.79 -5.33
C ARG A 33 -6.34 -11.53 -5.65
N ALA A 34 -6.31 -11.10 -6.91
CA ALA A 34 -5.62 -9.88 -7.30
C ALA A 34 -6.24 -8.64 -6.65
N VAL A 35 -7.57 -8.60 -6.54
CA VAL A 35 -8.31 -7.56 -5.82
C VAL A 35 -7.91 -7.48 -4.35
N TRP A 36 -7.92 -8.61 -3.65
CA TRP A 36 -7.52 -8.66 -2.24
C TRP A 36 -6.05 -8.27 -2.03
N LEU A 37 -5.15 -8.76 -2.89
CA LEU A 37 -3.72 -8.41 -2.84
C LEU A 37 -3.50 -6.91 -3.09
N ALA A 38 -4.20 -6.33 -4.06
CA ALA A 38 -4.11 -4.91 -4.34
C ALA A 38 -4.61 -4.09 -3.16
N ALA A 39 -5.72 -4.48 -2.52
CA ALA A 39 -6.28 -3.78 -1.39
C ALA A 39 -5.27 -3.67 -0.23
N ARG A 40 -4.69 -4.81 0.16
CA ARG A 40 -3.69 -4.87 1.23
C ARG A 40 -2.41 -4.11 0.87
N LEU A 41 -1.83 -4.37 -0.31
CA LEU A 41 -0.59 -3.70 -0.73
C LEU A 41 -0.81 -2.19 -0.88
N GLY A 42 -1.94 -1.75 -1.44
CA GLY A 42 -2.24 -0.33 -1.60
C GLY A 42 -2.33 0.41 -0.27
N GLN A 43 -2.96 -0.18 0.75
CA GLN A 43 -2.99 0.40 2.10
C GLN A 43 -1.60 0.41 2.75
N GLN A 44 -0.81 -0.65 2.57
CA GLN A 44 0.58 -0.69 3.03
C GLN A 44 1.43 0.41 2.39
N LEU A 45 1.27 0.66 1.09
CA LEU A 45 1.99 1.71 0.37
C LEU A 45 1.58 3.10 0.85
N ARG A 46 0.27 3.34 1.07
CA ARG A 46 -0.23 4.60 1.65
C ARG A 46 0.35 4.86 3.04
N ALA A 47 0.33 3.85 3.92
CA ALA A 47 0.92 3.93 5.25
C ALA A 47 2.44 4.19 5.18
N THR A 48 3.13 3.51 4.27
CA THR A 48 4.57 3.69 4.05
C THR A 48 4.91 5.11 3.58
N THR A 49 4.16 5.68 2.64
CA THR A 49 4.35 7.06 2.17
C THR A 49 4.09 8.06 3.31
N ALA A 50 3.03 7.86 4.09
CA ALA A 50 2.76 8.70 5.26
C ALA A 50 3.92 8.65 6.28
N ARG A 51 4.47 7.46 6.53
CA ARG A 51 5.64 7.27 7.38
C ARG A 51 6.89 7.95 6.82
N CYS A 52 7.18 7.80 5.53
CA CYS A 52 8.32 8.46 4.90
C CYS A 52 8.20 9.99 5.01
N GLY A 53 7.00 10.55 4.80
CA GLY A 53 6.74 11.98 5.03
C GLY A 53 6.99 12.41 6.48
N TYR A 54 6.55 11.60 7.46
CA TYR A 54 6.81 11.84 8.88
C TYR A 54 8.31 11.82 9.21
N GLU A 55 9.03 10.82 8.72
CA GLU A 55 10.46 10.64 8.95
C GLU A 55 11.29 11.71 8.23
N LEU A 56 10.95 12.07 6.99
CA LEU A 56 11.60 13.13 6.22
C LEU A 56 11.52 14.50 6.91
N ALA A 57 10.38 14.80 7.54
CA ALA A 57 10.22 16.02 8.32
C ALA A 57 11.15 16.10 9.56
N ARG A 58 11.75 14.96 9.96
CA ARG A 58 12.52 14.80 11.20
C ARG A 58 13.94 14.26 10.99
N CYS A 59 14.31 13.88 9.76
CA CYS A 59 15.61 13.27 9.48
C CYS A 59 16.72 14.30 9.25
N HIS A 60 17.96 13.90 9.53
CA HIS A 60 19.17 14.59 9.09
C HIS A 60 19.65 13.99 7.75
N GLU A 61 20.43 14.76 6.97
CA GLU A 61 20.81 14.52 5.56
C GLU A 61 21.26 13.09 5.20
N VAL A 62 21.77 12.31 6.15
CA VAL A 62 22.32 10.96 5.92
C VAL A 62 21.27 9.93 5.46
N PHE A 63 20.01 10.07 5.87
CA PHE A 63 18.91 9.15 5.50
C PHE A 63 17.95 9.74 4.46
N TYR A 64 18.20 10.99 4.04
CA TYR A 64 17.28 11.75 3.21
C TYR A 64 17.03 11.09 1.85
N ASP A 65 18.10 10.72 1.14
CA ASP A 65 17.99 10.10 -0.19
C ASP A 65 17.34 8.72 -0.14
N GLU A 66 17.60 7.94 0.93
CA GLU A 66 16.99 6.62 1.10
C GLU A 66 15.48 6.74 1.36
N LEU A 67 15.06 7.69 2.19
CA LEU A 67 13.65 7.94 2.47
C LEU A 67 12.90 8.45 1.23
N HIS A 68 13.50 9.36 0.46
CA HIS A 68 12.91 9.80 -0.82
C HIS A 68 12.80 8.65 -1.81
N ALA A 69 13.85 7.84 -1.99
CA ALA A 69 13.80 6.69 -2.89
C ALA A 69 12.72 5.67 -2.48
N LYS A 70 12.53 5.50 -1.17
CA LYS A 70 11.48 4.63 -0.62
C LYS A 70 10.07 5.21 -0.88
N ASP A 71 9.89 6.50 -0.66
CA ASP A 71 8.61 7.19 -0.89
C ASP A 71 8.24 7.22 -2.37
N ASP A 72 9.17 7.63 -3.24
CA ASP A 72 9.01 7.66 -4.69
C ASP A 72 8.61 6.29 -5.24
N LYS A 73 9.25 5.23 -4.73
CA LYS A 73 8.91 3.86 -5.11
C LYS A 73 7.50 3.49 -4.63
N ALA A 74 7.15 3.83 -3.39
CA ALA A 74 5.83 3.52 -2.86
C ALA A 74 4.71 4.23 -3.63
N GLU A 75 4.92 5.50 -3.97
CA GLU A 75 4.00 6.26 -4.82
C GLU A 75 3.90 5.67 -6.24
N ALA A 76 5.03 5.26 -6.82
CA ALA A 76 5.04 4.64 -8.15
C ALA A 76 4.24 3.32 -8.17
N ASP A 77 4.45 2.45 -7.19
CA ASP A 77 3.73 1.19 -7.06
C ASP A 77 2.22 1.43 -6.79
N LEU A 78 1.88 2.45 -5.98
CA LEU A 78 0.48 2.81 -5.73
C LEU A 78 -0.20 3.32 -7.01
N ARG A 79 0.45 4.18 -7.80
CA ARG A 79 -0.06 4.65 -9.09
C ARG A 79 -0.33 3.50 -10.06
N ILE A 80 0.48 2.44 -10.04
CA ILE A 80 0.27 1.24 -10.87
C ILE A 80 -1.03 0.52 -10.47
N LEU A 81 -1.26 0.30 -9.17
CA LEU A 81 -2.49 -0.33 -8.69
C LEU A 81 -3.72 0.54 -8.99
N GLU A 82 -3.62 1.85 -8.74
CA GLU A 82 -4.72 2.79 -8.91
C GLU A 82 -5.10 3.06 -10.38
N ALA A 83 -4.22 2.71 -11.33
CA ALA A 83 -4.52 2.77 -12.76
C ALA A 83 -5.64 1.78 -13.18
N VAL A 84 -5.89 0.74 -12.38
CA VAL A 84 -7.00 -0.20 -12.58
C VAL A 84 -8.14 0.15 -11.63
N PRO A 85 -9.31 0.64 -12.12
CA PRO A 85 -10.37 1.16 -11.25
C PRO A 85 -10.91 0.17 -10.20
N VAL A 86 -11.00 -1.12 -10.56
CA VAL A 86 -11.43 -2.17 -9.63
C VAL A 86 -10.43 -2.35 -8.48
N LEU A 87 -9.13 -2.31 -8.76
CA LEU A 87 -8.09 -2.43 -7.73
C LEU A 87 -8.03 -1.18 -6.86
N LYS A 88 -8.14 0.01 -7.46
CA LYS A 88 -8.26 1.27 -6.72
C LYS A 88 -9.41 1.22 -5.71
N ARG A 89 -10.59 0.80 -6.17
CA ARG A 89 -11.77 0.68 -5.33
C ARG A 89 -11.55 -0.33 -4.21
N ALA A 90 -10.90 -1.46 -4.49
CA ALA A 90 -10.58 -2.45 -3.46
C ALA A 90 -9.69 -1.90 -2.34
N ILE A 91 -8.72 -1.04 -2.68
CA ILE A 91 -7.88 -0.34 -1.70
C ILE A 91 -8.73 0.60 -0.84
N GLU A 92 -9.65 1.34 -1.45
CA GLU A 92 -10.52 2.31 -0.76
C GLU A 92 -11.60 1.64 0.10
N ASP A 93 -12.10 0.48 -0.32
CA ASP A 93 -13.17 -0.27 0.34
C ASP A 93 -12.62 -1.31 1.36
N LEU A 94 -11.31 -1.33 1.65
CA LEU A 94 -10.74 -2.25 2.64
C LEU A 94 -11.35 -1.96 4.04
N PRO A 95 -11.74 -2.98 4.82
CA PRO A 95 -12.32 -2.79 6.15
C PRO A 95 -11.44 -1.94 7.08
N GLU A 96 -12.06 -1.05 7.85
CA GLU A 96 -11.35 -0.10 8.72
C GLU A 96 -10.44 -0.78 9.76
N ASP A 97 -10.80 -1.96 10.24
CA ASP A 97 -9.99 -2.78 11.14
C ASP A 97 -8.73 -3.32 10.46
N GLU A 98 -8.84 -3.82 9.23
CA GLU A 98 -7.66 -4.22 8.45
C GLU A 98 -6.78 -3.02 8.09
N VAL A 99 -7.39 -1.87 7.78
CA VAL A 99 -6.65 -0.62 7.57
C VAL A 99 -5.90 -0.24 8.84
N ALA A 100 -6.54 -0.27 10.02
CA ALA A 100 -5.89 0.05 11.29
C ALA A 100 -4.69 -0.87 11.57
N ASP A 101 -4.84 -2.19 11.39
CA ASP A 101 -3.74 -3.14 11.57
C ASP A 101 -2.54 -2.84 10.64
N ILE A 102 -2.82 -2.49 9.38
CA ILE A 102 -1.78 -2.11 8.41
C ILE A 102 -1.11 -0.79 8.81
N TRP A 103 -1.88 0.18 9.29
CA TRP A 103 -1.36 1.47 9.68
C TRP A 103 -0.53 1.41 10.97
N ASP A 104 -0.88 0.53 11.91
CA ASP A 104 -0.06 0.26 13.10
C ASP A 104 1.32 -0.33 12.72
N GLU A 105 1.36 -1.24 11.73
CA GLU A 105 2.61 -1.89 11.31
C GLU A 105 3.49 -0.98 10.41
N TYR A 106 2.88 -0.28 9.45
CA TYR A 106 3.59 0.39 8.36
C TYR A 106 3.49 1.92 8.38
N GLY A 107 2.53 2.46 9.11
CA GLY A 107 2.26 3.89 9.20
C GLY A 107 3.29 4.67 10.00
N PRO A 108 3.14 6.00 10.08
CA PRO A 108 3.88 6.78 11.06
C PRO A 108 3.55 6.25 12.47
N PRO A 109 4.49 6.36 13.44
CA PRO A 109 4.15 6.06 14.82
C PRO A 109 2.93 6.90 15.21
N GLU A 110 1.99 6.32 15.96
CA GLU A 110 0.99 7.11 16.66
C GLU A 110 1.78 8.11 17.50
N ASP A 111 1.74 9.39 17.14
CA ASP A 111 2.32 10.44 17.97
C ASP A 111 1.68 10.21 19.35
N GLU A 112 2.50 9.85 20.36
CA GLU A 112 2.09 10.03 21.74
C GLU A 112 1.73 11.50 21.83
N ASP A 113 0.42 11.78 21.80
CA ASP A 113 -0.22 13.06 22.02
C ASP A 113 0.75 13.93 22.82
N ASP A 114 1.30 14.96 22.17
CA ASP A 114 2.28 15.87 22.76
C ASP A 114 1.73 16.26 24.13
N GLY A 115 2.20 15.54 25.15
CA GLY A 115 1.75 15.65 26.54
C GLY A 115 2.27 16.93 27.17
N ILE A 116 2.44 17.98 26.37
CA ILE A 116 2.60 19.35 26.79
C ILE A 116 1.20 19.83 27.15
N LEU A 117 0.73 19.33 28.29
CA LEU A 117 -0.11 20.09 29.18
C LEU A 117 0.41 21.52 29.22
N ASN A 118 -0.38 22.43 28.66
CA ASN A 118 -0.29 23.86 28.94
C ASN A 118 -0.49 24.05 30.45
N ASP A 119 0.59 23.97 31.21
CA ASP A 119 0.65 24.39 32.61
C ASP A 119 2.09 24.78 32.94
N HIS A 120 2.49 26.00 32.53
CA HIS A 120 3.47 26.82 33.24
C HIS A 120 3.39 28.30 32.82
#